data_AF-A0A1F2Z5M5-F1
#
_entry.id   AF-A0A1F2Z5M5-F1
#
_cell.length_a   1.000
_cell.length_b   1.000
_cell.length_c   1.000
_cell.angle_alpha   90.00
_cell.angle_beta   90.00
_cell.angle_gamma   90.00
#
_symmetry.space_group_name_H-M   'P 1'
#
loop_
_entity.id
_entity.type
_entity.pdbx_description
1 polymer ?
#
loop_
_entity_poly.entity_id
_entity_poly.type
_entity_poly.pdbx_seq_one_letter_code
_entity_poly.pdbx_strand_id
1 'polypeptide(L)'
;MSKQKSAQEYLIKAKLYRFMSLVFVTLGIFVFCALYIQNVEGKLVEALKNPMTIAIFLVPFFPAAVLSFLADSAEKKYKKMTEGNSQKK
;
A
#
# COMPACT_ATOMS: atom_id res chain seq x y z
N MET A 1 20.97 4.64 -24.05
CA MET A 1 21.08 3.79 -22.84
C MET A 1 20.53 4.43 -21.56
N SER A 2 20.55 5.76 -21.37
CA SER A 2 20.10 6.39 -20.11
C SER A 2 18.60 6.22 -19.79
N LYS A 3 17.71 6.31 -20.79
CA LYS A 3 16.25 6.20 -20.59
C LYS A 3 15.75 4.79 -20.25
N GLN A 4 16.43 3.74 -20.71
CA GLN A 4 16.07 2.36 -20.34
C GLN A 4 16.46 2.06 -18.88
N LYS A 5 17.64 2.52 -18.44
CA LYS A 5 18.06 2.42 -17.04
C LYS A 5 17.08 3.14 -16.11
N SER A 6 16.68 4.37 -16.45
CA SER A 6 15.69 5.11 -15.66
C SER A 6 14.33 4.43 -15.60
N ALA A 7 13.86 3.81 -16.70
CA ALA A 7 12.60 3.08 -16.70
C ALA A 7 12.67 1.85 -15.77
N GLN A 8 13.75 1.08 -15.82
CA GLN A 8 13.93 -0.08 -14.93
C GLN A 8 13.98 0.32 -13.45
N GLU A 9 14.59 1.46 -13.12
CA GLU A 9 14.59 1.98 -11.74
C GLU A 9 13.17 2.23 -11.21
N TYR A 10 12.27 2.78 -12.03
CA TYR A 10 10.87 3.00 -11.63
C TYR A 10 10.11 1.67 -11.42
N LEU A 11 10.38 0.66 -12.25
CA LEU A 11 9.79 -0.67 -12.08
C LEU A 11 10.29 -1.35 -10.80
N ILE A 12 11.59 -1.26 -10.50
CA ILE A 12 12.17 -1.81 -9.26
C ILE A 12 11.57 -1.10 -8.04
N LYS A 13 11.48 0.24 -8.07
CA LYS A 13 10.83 1.03 -7.00
C LYS A 13 9.37 0.63 -6.81
N ALA A 14 8.61 0.48 -7.90
CA ALA A 14 7.22 0.06 -7.83
C ALA A 14 7.09 -1.31 -7.15
N LYS A 15 7.89 -2.30 -7.55
CA LYS A 15 7.89 -3.64 -6.93
C LYS A 15 8.30 -3.60 -5.46
N LEU A 16 9.31 -2.81 -5.10
CA LEU A 16 9.76 -2.67 -3.71
C LEU A 16 8.67 -2.04 -2.84
N TYR A 17 8.04 -0.95 -3.30
CA TYR A 17 6.93 -0.33 -2.58
C TYR A 17 5.73 -1.27 -2.46
N ARG A 18 5.42 -2.06 -3.50
CA ARG A 18 4.36 -3.08 -3.46
C ARG A 18 4.66 -4.16 -2.42
N PHE A 19 5.89 -4.66 -2.39
CA PHE A 19 6.32 -5.65 -1.41
C PHE A 19 6.26 -5.12 0.01
N MET A 20 6.79 -3.91 0.25
CA MET A 20 6.72 -3.28 1.57
C MET A 20 5.27 -3.01 2.00
N SER A 21 4.42 -2.58 1.07
CA SER A 21 2.98 -2.43 1.32
C SER A 21 2.38 -3.73 1.85
N LEU A 22 2.66 -4.87 1.22
CA LEU A 22 2.18 -6.18 1.68
C LEU A 22 2.70 -6.54 3.08
N VAL A 23 3.96 -6.25 3.39
CA VAL A 23 4.52 -6.45 4.74
C VAL A 23 3.74 -5.61 5.76
N PHE A 24 3.49 -4.33 5.46
CA PHE A 24 2.72 -3.46 6.36
C PHE A 24 1.24 -3.85 6.48
N VAL A 25 0.61 -4.35 5.41
CA VAL A 25 -0.75 -4.92 5.51
C VAL A 25 -0.74 -6.10 6.48
N THR A 26 0.22 -7.01 6.31
CA THR A 26 0.34 -8.20 7.15
C THR A 26 0.54 -7.83 8.62
N LEU A 27 1.48 -6.93 8.90
CA LEU A 27 1.68 -6.40 10.26
C LEU A 27 0.45 -5.66 10.78
N GLY A 28 -0.23 -4.88 9.93
CA GLY A 28 -1.47 -4.19 10.25
C GLY A 28 -2.58 -5.14 10.69
N ILE A 29 -2.71 -6.31 10.04
CA ILE A 29 -3.64 -7.37 10.46
C ILE A 29 -3.28 -7.89 11.85
N PHE A 30 -2.00 -8.19 12.12
CA PHE A 30 -1.58 -8.65 13.44
C PHE A 30 -1.88 -7.62 14.54
N VAL A 31 -1.56 -6.34 14.30
CA VAL A 31 -1.85 -5.25 15.24
C VAL A 31 -3.36 -5.08 15.42
N PHE A 32 -4.14 -5.13 14.35
CA PHE A 32 -5.59 -5.08 14.40
C PHE A 32 -6.17 -6.21 15.27
N CYS A 33 -5.71 -7.45 15.07
CA CYS A 33 -6.13 -8.59 15.89
C CYS A 33 -5.78 -8.39 17.37
N ALA A 34 -4.57 -7.90 17.68
CA ALA A 34 -4.17 -7.62 19.05
C ALA A 34 -5.05 -6.54 19.69
N LEU A 35 -5.31 -5.43 18.98
CA LEU A 35 -6.19 -4.36 19.46
C LEU A 35 -7.63 -4.86 19.65
N TYR A 36 -8.12 -5.69 18.75
CA TYR A 36 -9.47 -6.27 18.83
C TYR A 36 -9.61 -7.15 20.09
N ILE A 37 -8.67 -8.06 20.32
CA ILE A 37 -8.71 -8.97 21.49
C ILE A 37 -8.62 -8.16 22.79
N GLN A 38 -7.75 -7.15 22.84
CA GLN A 38 -7.52 -6.36 24.05
C GLN A 38 -8.66 -5.37 24.38
N ASN A 39 -9.33 -4.80 23.38
CA ASN A 39 -10.22 -3.64 23.60
C ASN A 39 -11.69 -3.92 23.29
N VAL A 40 -12.02 -5.01 22.57
CA VAL A 40 -13.37 -5.24 22.05
C VAL A 40 -14.02 -6.52 22.57
N GLU A 41 -13.24 -7.51 23.03
CA GLU A 41 -13.73 -8.72 23.74
C GLU A 41 -15.01 -9.34 23.14
N GLY A 42 -15.10 -9.45 21.80
CA GLY A 42 -16.26 -10.05 21.13
C GLY A 42 -17.39 -9.09 20.72
N LYS A 43 -17.36 -7.81 21.14
CA LYS A 43 -18.35 -6.79 20.75
C LYS A 43 -17.99 -6.06 19.45
N LEU A 44 -17.55 -6.80 18.43
CA LEU A 44 -17.09 -6.26 17.15
C LEU A 44 -18.13 -5.34 16.49
N VAL A 45 -19.40 -5.77 16.52
CA VAL A 45 -20.52 -4.99 15.96
C VAL A 45 -20.72 -3.67 16.68
N GLU A 46 -20.53 -3.63 18.01
CA GLU A 46 -20.65 -2.40 18.81
C GLU A 46 -19.48 -1.46 18.52
N ALA A 47 -18.27 -2.00 18.41
CA ALA A 47 -17.05 -1.26 18.07
C ALA A 47 -17.14 -0.61 16.69
N LEU A 48 -17.78 -1.27 15.72
CA LEU A 48 -18.02 -0.71 14.38
C LEU A 48 -19.07 0.41 14.35
N LYS A 49 -19.89 0.59 15.39
CA LYS A 49 -20.79 1.75 15.47
C LYS A 49 -20.06 3.03 15.87
N ASN A 50 -18.87 2.91 16.47
CA ASN A 50 -18.08 4.05 16.89
C ASN A 50 -17.07 4.43 15.78
N PRO A 51 -17.23 5.59 15.12
CA PRO A 51 -16.33 6.00 14.04
C PRO A 51 -14.88 6.20 14.51
N MET A 52 -14.66 6.56 15.78
CA MET A 52 -13.32 6.69 16.34
C MET A 52 -12.61 5.34 16.42
N THR A 53 -13.33 4.29 16.82
CA THR A 53 -12.78 2.93 16.89
C THR A 53 -12.42 2.40 15.50
N ILE A 54 -13.28 2.66 14.50
CA ILE A 54 -12.96 2.35 13.09
C ILE A 54 -11.70 3.06 12.65
N ALA A 55 -11.56 4.36 12.96
CA ALA A 55 -10.37 5.12 12.59
C ALA A 55 -9.10 4.52 13.21
N ILE A 56 -9.13 4.20 14.51
CA ILE A 56 -8.01 3.56 15.22
C ILE A 56 -7.64 2.22 14.57
N PHE A 57 -8.64 1.42 14.19
CA PHE A 57 -8.41 0.15 13.50
C PHE A 57 -7.79 0.29 12.11
N LEU A 58 -7.99 1.43 11.44
CA LEU A 58 -7.38 1.69 10.13
C LEU A 58 -5.95 2.24 10.21
N VAL A 59 -5.56 2.85 11.34
CA VAL A 59 -4.22 3.44 11.53
C VAL A 59 -3.07 2.46 11.20
N PRO A 60 -3.08 1.19 11.64
CA PRO A 60 -2.01 0.24 11.33
C PRO A 60 -1.83 -0.04 9.83
N PHE A 61 -2.87 0.17 9.03
CA PHE A 61 -2.86 -0.06 7.58
C PHE A 61 -2.45 1.19 6.79
N PHE A 62 -2.35 2.35 7.44
CA PHE A 62 -2.03 3.62 6.77
C PHE A 62 -0.69 3.57 6.02
N PRO A 63 0.42 3.06 6.60
CA PRO A 63 1.69 2.96 5.87
C PRO A 63 1.58 2.09 4.61
N ALA A 64 0.82 1.00 4.69
CA ALA A 64 0.59 0.12 3.55
C ALA A 64 -0.16 0.84 2.41
N ALA A 65 -1.19 1.61 2.76
CA ALA A 65 -1.95 2.40 1.79
C ALA A 65 -1.04 3.40 1.07
N VAL A 66 -0.23 4.17 1.82
CA VAL A 66 0.73 5.12 1.24
C VAL A 66 1.70 4.43 0.29
N LEU A 67 2.30 3.31 0.71
CA LEU A 67 3.24 2.55 -0.13
C LEU A 67 2.57 1.98 -1.39
N SER A 68 1.30 1.56 -1.30
CA SER A 68 0.54 1.09 -2.46
C SER A 68 0.34 2.23 -3.48
N PHE A 69 -0.05 3.42 -3.01
CA PHE A 69 -0.17 4.60 -3.88
C PHE A 69 1.16 4.99 -4.53
N LEU A 70 2.28 4.92 -3.79
CA LEU A 70 3.61 5.18 -4.34
C LEU A 70 4.02 4.13 -5.37
N ALA A 71 3.68 2.86 -5.14
CA ALA A 71 3.91 1.79 -6.11
C ALA A 71 3.14 2.05 -7.42
N ASP A 72 1.85 2.38 -7.33
CA ASP A 72 1.01 2.67 -8.49
C ASP A 72 1.52 3.90 -9.26
N SER A 73 1.99 4.93 -8.56
CA SER A 73 2.58 6.11 -9.18
C SER A 73 3.88 5.78 -9.92
N ALA A 74 4.76 4.98 -9.32
CA ALA A 74 5.99 4.52 -9.95
C ALA A 74 5.72 3.62 -11.16
N GLU A 75 4.73 2.72 -11.09
CA GLU A 75 4.33 1.87 -12.21
C GLU A 75 3.74 2.68 -13.36
N LYS A 76 2.89 3.68 -13.07
CA LYS A 76 2.37 4.62 -14.08
C LYS A 76 3.49 5.38 -14.78
N LYS A 77 4.52 5.80 -14.05
CA LYS A 77 5.71 6.46 -14.64
C LYS A 77 6.49 5.49 -15.55
N TYR A 78 6.68 4.25 -15.11
CA TYR A 78 7.30 3.21 -15.93
C TYR A 78 6.53 2.99 -17.25
N LYS A 79 5.22 2.75 -17.19
CA LYS A 79 4.37 2.54 -18.38
C LYS A 79 4.43 3.71 -19.35
N LYS A 80 4.35 4.96 -18.87
CA LYS A 80 4.49 6.14 -19.73
C LYS A 80 5.84 6.19 -20.47
N MET A 81 6.93 5.76 -19.83
CA MET A 81 8.27 5.75 -20.44
C MET A 81 8.47 4.62 -21.45
N THR A 82 7.75 3.50 -21.31
CA THR A 82 7.87 2.33 -22.20
C THR A 82 6.81 2.31 -23.30
N GLU A 83 5.55 2.64 -23.00
CA GLU A 83 4.41 2.61 -23.93
C GLU A 83 4.33 3.88 -24.79
N GLY A 84 4.71 5.05 -24.24
CA GLY A 84 4.82 6.30 -25.02
C GLY A 84 5.85 6.24 -26.17
N ASN A 85 6.67 5.19 -26.19
CA ASN A 85 7.65 4.92 -27.25
C ASN A 85 7.09 4.01 -28.37
N SER A 86 5.93 3.36 -28.16
CA SER A 86 5.29 2.49 -29.17
C SER A 86 4.42 3.27 -30.17
N GLN A 87 4.02 4.51 -29.86
CA GLN A 87 3.30 5.39 -30.79
C GLN A 87 4.20 6.34 -31.59
N LYS A 88 5.52 6.29 -31.40
CA LYS A 88 6.52 7.11 -32.12
C LYS A 88 7.43 6.31 -33.05
N LYS A 89 7.08 5.06 -33.33
CA LYS A 89 7.77 4.22 -34.32
C LYS A 89 6.91 4.06 -35.56
#